data_AF-A0A820R7C9-F1
#
_entry.id   AF-A0A820R7C9-F1
#
_cell.length_a   1.000
_cell.length_b   1.000
_cell.length_c   1.000
_cell.angle_alpha   90.00
_cell.angle_beta   90.00
_cell.angle_gamma   90.00
#
_symmetry.space_group_name_H-M   'P 1'
#
loop_
_entity.id
_entity.type
_entity.pdbx_description
1 polymer ?
#
loop_
_entity_poly.entity_id
_entity_poly.type
_entity_poly.pdbx_seq_one_letter_code
_entity_poly.pdbx_strand_id
1 'polypeptide(L)' 'MAPEVFFCEANTDMSYDFRVDIWSFGITLIEMAEMDPPYHEMRAERVGAKIRQATPPTLKNIRQWSTDFFD' A
#
# COMPACT_ATOMS: atom_id res chain seq x y z
N MET A 1 -3.86 3.37 -2.68
CA MET A 1 -4.63 2.50 -3.58
C MET A 1 -4.04 1.10 -3.56
N ALA A 2 -4.88 0.08 -3.45
CA ALA A 2 -4.46 -1.31 -3.52
C ALA A 2 -4.09 -1.72 -4.96
N PRO A 3 -3.22 -2.72 -5.16
CA PRO A 3 -2.79 -3.16 -6.49
C PRO A 3 -3.97 -3.50 -7.42
N GLU A 4 -4.98 -4.23 -6.94
CA GLU A 4 -6.19 -4.67 -7.64
C GLU A 4 -7.04 -3.53 -8.19
N VAL A 5 -7.04 -2.36 -7.54
CA VAL A 5 -7.76 -1.17 -8.01
C VAL A 5 -7.23 -0.72 -9.37
N PHE A 6 -5.92 -0.83 -9.58
CA PHE A 6 -5.30 -0.51 -10.88
C PHE A 6 -5.54 -1.57 -11.94
N PHE A 7 -5.90 -2.80 -11.54
CA PHE A 7 -6.24 -3.87 -12.48
C PHE A 7 -7.72 -3.83 -12.89
N CYS A 8 -8.61 -3.27 -12.04
CA CYS A 8 -10.03 -3.05 -12.37
C CYS A 8 -10.22 -2.08 -13.54
N GLU A 9 -9.31 -1.11 -13.73
CA GLU A 9 -9.34 -0.22 -14.91
C GLU A 9 -9.09 -0.95 -16.24
N ALA A 10 -8.50 -2.16 -16.20
CA ALA A 10 -8.14 -2.95 -17.37
C ALA A 10 -8.98 -4.21 -17.58
N ASN A 11 -9.74 -4.66 -16.57
CA ASN A 11 -10.58 -5.86 -16.62
C ASN A 11 -11.94 -5.61 -15.97
N THR A 12 -13.00 -5.64 -16.78
CA THR A 12 -14.39 -5.43 -16.34
C THR A 12 -14.94 -6.51 -15.40
N ASP A 13 -14.23 -7.65 -15.27
CA ASP A 13 -14.61 -8.76 -14.40
C ASP A 13 -14.05 -8.66 -12.97
N MET A 14 -13.17 -7.68 -12.68
CA MET A 14 -12.73 -7.40 -11.31
C MET A 14 -13.50 -6.20 -10.74
N SER A 15 -14.31 -6.46 -9.72
CA SER A 15 -15.00 -5.43 -8.94
C SER A 15 -14.19 -5.10 -7.68
N TYR A 16 -14.25 -3.84 -7.25
CA TYR A 16 -13.76 -3.40 -5.94
C TYR A 16 -14.28 -4.31 -4.83
N ASP A 17 -13.37 -4.87 -4.03
CA ASP A 17 -13.69 -5.71 -2.87
C ASP A 17 -13.30 -4.99 -1.58
N PHE A 18 -13.91 -5.35 -0.43
CA PHE A 18 -13.59 -4.76 0.88
C PHE A 18 -12.11 -4.92 1.26
N ARG A 19 -11.40 -5.88 0.64
CA ARG A 19 -9.96 -6.09 0.79
C ARG A 19 -9.13 -4.87 0.38
N VAL A 20 -9.64 -4.05 -0.55
CA VAL A 20 -9.01 -2.79 -0.96
C VAL A 20 -8.96 -1.79 0.21
N ASP A 21 -10.00 -1.76 1.03
CA ASP A 21 -10.06 -0.90 2.22
C ASP A 21 -9.08 -1.40 3.28
N ILE A 22 -8.96 -2.72 3.46
CA ILE A 22 -7.97 -3.34 4.37
C ILE A 22 -6.55 -2.99 3.95
N TRP A 23 -6.25 -3.08 2.65
CA TRP A 23 -4.95 -2.64 2.13
C TRP A 23 -4.70 -1.16 2.44
N SER A 24 -5.68 -0.30 2.15
CA SER A 24 -5.54 1.14 2.37
C SER A 24 -5.37 1.47 3.85
N PHE A 25 -6.03 0.74 4.74
CA PHE A 25 -5.83 0.82 6.18
C PHE A 25 -4.39 0.46 6.59
N GLY A 26 -3.82 -0.62 6.03
CA GLY A 26 -2.41 -0.96 6.25
C GLY A 26 -1.44 0.15 5.82
N ILE A 27 -1.71 0.81 4.70
CA ILE A 27 -0.93 1.98 4.25
C ILE A 27 -1.08 3.15 5.23
N THR A 28 -2.29 3.44 5.70
CA THR A 28 -2.54 4.49 6.71
C THR A 28 -1.83 4.21 8.03
N LEU A 29 -1.74 2.94 8.46
CA LEU A 29 -0.96 2.57 9.64
C LEU A 29 0.53 2.88 9.47
N ILE A 30 1.10 2.59 8.29
CA ILE A 30 2.51 2.94 7.98
C ILE A 30 2.69 4.47 7.96
N GLU A 31 1.76 5.20 7.34
CA GLU A 31 1.77 6.67 7.30
C GLU A 31 1.70 7.27 8.71
N MET A 32 0.86 6.75 9.60
CA MET A 32 0.81 7.21 10.99
C MET A 32 2.10 6.91 11.76
N ALA A 33 2.76 5.80 11.45
CA ALA A 33 4.01 5.41 12.08
C ALA A 33 5.21 6.24 11.58
N GLU A 34 5.23 6.61 10.30
CA GLU A 34 6.39 7.21 9.64
C GLU A 34 6.17 8.65 9.15
N MET A 35 5.02 9.25 9.48
CA MET A 35 4.50 10.55 9.03
C MET A 35 4.15 10.65 7.54
N ASP A 36 4.70 9.77 6.70
CA ASP A 36 4.46 9.76 5.27
C ASP A 36 4.13 8.35 4.78
N PRO A 37 3.26 8.22 3.76
CA PRO A 37 2.98 6.93 3.15
C PRO A 37 4.20 6.39 2.38
N PRO A 38 4.20 5.08 2.07
CA PRO A 38 5.20 4.50 1.18
C PRO A 38 5.24 5.24 -0.16
N TYR A 39 6.46 5.50 -0.64
CA TYR A 39 6.71 6.16 -1.93
C TYR A 39 6.27 7.63 -2.04
N HIS A 40 6.05 8.35 -0.94
CA HIS A 40 5.66 9.77 -0.97
C HIS A 40 6.63 10.68 -1.77
N GLU A 41 7.92 10.35 -1.82
CA GLU A 41 8.93 11.10 -2.60
C GLU A 41 8.88 10.80 -4.12
N MET A 42 8.13 9.78 -4.52
CA MET A 42 8.03 9.37 -5.91
C MET A 42 6.96 10.19 -6.64
N ARG A 43 7.28 10.55 -7.89
CA ARG A 43 6.31 11.13 -8.82
C ARG A 43 5.04 10.27 -8.92
N ALA A 44 3.87 10.90 -8.78
CA ALA A 44 2.58 10.22 -8.71
C ALA A 44 2.35 9.26 -9.90
N GLU A 45 2.82 9.61 -11.10
CA GLU A 45 2.66 8.80 -12.31
C GLU A 45 3.42 7.46 -12.24
N ARG A 46 4.42 7.35 -11.35
CA ARG A 46 5.23 6.13 -11.15
C ARG A 46 4.78 5.28 -9.98
N VAL A 47 4.05 5.84 -9.02
CA VAL A 47 3.61 5.15 -7.80
C VAL A 47 2.72 3.95 -8.14
N GLY A 48 1.77 4.09 -9.06
CA GLY A 48 0.89 2.98 -9.46
C GLY A 48 1.64 1.79 -10.06
N ALA A 49 2.66 2.05 -10.89
CA ALA A 49 3.51 0.99 -11.44
C ALA A 49 4.33 0.29 -10.35
N LYS A 50 4.82 1.05 -9.36
CA LYS A 50 5.55 0.49 -8.22
C LYS A 50 4.65 -0.41 -7.37
N ILE A 51 3.43 0.04 -7.04
CA ILE A 51 2.46 -0.73 -6.24
C ILE A 51 2.11 -2.07 -6.92
N ARG A 52 1.99 -2.11 -8.26
CA ARG A 52 1.66 -3.35 -9.00
C ARG A 52 2.82 -4.36 -9.09
N GLN A 53 4.07 -3.92 -9.01
CA GLN A 53 5.24 -4.75 -9.29
C GLN A 53 6.08 -5.08 -8.05
N ALA A 54 6.03 -4.24 -7.03
CA ALA A 54 6.79 -4.43 -5.81
C ALA A 54 6.09 -5.37 -4.83
N THR A 55 6.85 -5.91 -3.89
CA THR A 55 6.30 -6.53 -2.69
C THR A 55 5.54 -5.50 -1.85
N PRO A 56 4.57 -5.92 -1.01
CA PRO A 56 3.89 -5.02 -0.09
C PRO A 56 4.90 -4.20 0.75
N PRO A 57 4.64 -2.90 0.95
CA PRO A 57 5.53 -2.06 1.76
C PRO A 57 5.50 -2.50 3.22
N THR A 58 6.64 -2.34 3.89
CA THR A 58 6.82 -2.59 5.33
C THR A 58 7.35 -1.32 6.00
N LEU A 59 7.33 -1.29 7.34
CA LEU A 59 7.99 -0.24 8.12
C LEU A 59 9.50 -0.20 7.79
N LYS A 60 10.07 0.99 7.60
CA LYS A 60 11.50 1.23 7.32
C LYS A 60 12.36 0.79 8.52
N ASN A 61 11.90 1.12 9.72
CA ASN A 61 12.61 0.84 10.97
C ASN A 61 11.83 -0.15 11.85
N ILE A 62 11.67 -1.39 11.38
CA ILE A 62 10.92 -2.46 12.04
C ILE A 62 11.27 -2.60 13.54
N ARG A 63 12.54 -2.41 13.90
CA ARG A 63 13.03 -2.51 15.30
C ARG A 63 12.48 -1.44 16.25
N GLN A 64 11.93 -0.34 15.75
CA GLN A 64 11.30 0.70 16.58
C GLN A 64 9.88 0.33 17.02
N TRP A 65 9.31 -0.74 16.46
CA TRP A 65 7.92 -1.12 16.63
C TRP A 65 7.79 -2.49 17.29
N SER A 66 6.65 -2.74 17.93
CA SER A 66 6.34 -4.04 18.52
C SER A 66 6.27 -5.11 17.44
N THR A 67 6.61 -6.36 17.79
CA THR A 67 6.46 -7.52 16.90
C THR A 67 5.05 -7.61 16.34
N ASP A 68 4.03 -7.40 17.17
CA ASP A 68 2.62 -7.48 16.79
C ASP A 68 2.21 -6.49 15.69
N PHE A 69 3.02 -5.45 15.44
CA PHE A 69 2.73 -4.46 14.40
C PHE A 69 3.28 -4.85 13.03
N PHE A 70 4.26 -5.74 12.96
CA PHE A 70 4.90 -6.17 11.70
C PHE A 70 4.95 -7.69 11.50
N ASP A 71 4.38 -8.46 12.43
CA ASP A 71 4.09 -9.90 12.29
C ASP A 71 3.09 -10.15 11.15
#